data_AF-A0A2I0NCK1-F1
#
_entry.id   AF-A0A2I0NCK1-F1
#
_cell.length_a   1.000
_cell.length_b   1.000
_cell.length_c   1.000
_cell.angle_alpha   90.00
_cell.angle_beta   90.00
_cell.angle_gamma   90.00
#
_symmetry.space_group_name_H-M   'P 1'
#
loop_
_entity.id
_entity.type
_entity.pdbx_description
1 polymer ?
#
loop_
_entity_poly.entity_id
_entity_poly.type
_entity_poly.pdbx_seq_one_letter_code
_entity_poly.pdbx_strand_id
1 'polypeptide(L)' 'FNDPVSLKAAKNTSDFLLQVYMRDDGTQNIDLSMPIHIAKRHWGCLRAGYVLKGNS' A
#
# COMPACT_ATOMS: atom_id res chain seq x y z
N PHE A 1 4.04 5.94 10.66
CA PHE A 1 5.12 6.56 9.85
C PHE A 1 6.49 5.93 10.09
N ASN A 2 6.78 5.34 11.25
CA ASN A 2 8.02 4.59 11.50
C ASN A 2 7.86 3.06 11.37
N ASP A 3 6.70 2.58 10.96
CA ASP A 3 6.50 1.16 10.66
C ASP A 3 7.21 0.78 9.34
N PRO A 4 7.85 -0.39 9.27
CA PRO A 4 8.65 -0.81 8.11
C PRO A 4 7.84 -0.93 6.81
N VAL A 5 6.52 -1.09 6.92
CA VAL A 5 5.58 -1.09 5.79
C VAL A 5 5.48 0.30 5.17
N SER A 6 5.24 1.33 5.98
CA SER A 6 5.24 2.73 5.55
C SER A 6 6.58 3.19 4.99
N LEU A 7 7.69 2.72 5.57
CA LEU A 7 9.03 3.08 5.09
C LEU A 7 9.34 2.43 3.73
N LYS A 8 8.92 1.17 3.51
CA LYS A 8 8.99 0.53 2.19
C LYS A 8 8.14 1.26 1.16
N ALA A 9 6.94 1.73 1.55
CA ALA A 9 6.10 2.55 0.69
C ALA A 9 6.75 3.87 0.31
N ALA A 10 7.35 4.58 1.28
CA ALA A 10 8.03 5.85 1.05
C ALA A 10 9.29 5.72 0.18
N LYS A 11 9.96 4.56 0.21
CA LYS A 11 11.19 4.29 -0.57
C LYS A 11 10.95 3.62 -1.91
N ASN A 12 9.70 3.26 -2.25
CA ASN A 12 9.42 2.58 -3.51
C ASN A 12 9.56 3.56 -4.68
N THR A 13 10.44 3.25 -5.62
CA THR A 13 10.64 4.00 -6.86
C THR A 13 9.91 3.39 -8.06
N SER A 14 9.16 2.31 -7.85
CA SER A 14 8.42 1.61 -8.91
C SER A 14 7.07 2.30 -9.17
N ASP A 15 6.52 2.11 -10.37
CA ASP A 15 5.23 2.68 -10.80
C ASP A 15 4.03 2.21 -9.98
N PHE A 16 4.19 1.19 -9.14
CA PHE A 16 3.23 0.80 -8.12
C PHE A 16 3.93 0.05 -6.99
N LEU A 17 3.26 -0.08 -5.85
CA LEU A 17 3.66 -0.95 -4.75
C LEU A 17 2.47 -1.79 -4.31
N LEU A 18 2.64 -3.11 -4.28
CA LEU A 18 1.71 -4.03 -3.64
C LEU A 18 2.36 -4.60 -2.38
N GLN A 19 1.71 -4.43 -1.24
CA GLN A 19 2.16 -4.96 0.04
C GLN A 19 1.12 -5.95 0.56
N VAL A 20 1.53 -7.20 0.74
CA VAL A 20 0.73 -8.21 1.45
C VAL A 20 1.42 -8.46 2.78
N TYR A 21 0.72 -8.25 3.89
CA TYR A 21 1.28 -8.38 5.22
C TYR A 21 0.24 -8.83 6.25
N MET A 22 0.70 -9.48 7.31
CA MET A 22 -0.11 -9.79 8.49
C MET A 22 -0.09 -8.61 9.44
N ARG A 23 -1.25 -8.23 9.98
CA ARG A 23 -1.36 -7.27 11.08
C ARG A 23 -1.30 -7.98 12.43
N ASP A 24 -1.05 -7.19 13.47
CA ASP A 24 -0.98 -7.65 14.86
C ASP A 24 -2.29 -8.29 15.35
N ASP A 25 -3.43 -7.98 14.71
CA ASP A 25 -4.75 -8.58 14.96
C ASP A 25 -4.97 -9.92 14.25
N GLY A 26 -3.95 -10.46 13.58
CA GLY A 26 -4.03 -11.71 12.83
C GLY A 26 -4.72 -11.59 11.47
N THR A 27 -5.11 -10.39 11.04
CA THR A 27 -5.71 -10.19 9.72
C THR A 27 -4.65 -10.08 8.63
N GLN A 28 -4.92 -10.69 7.47
CA GLN A 28 -4.09 -10.51 6.29
C GLN A 28 -4.55 -9.26 5.54
N ASN A 29 -3.63 -8.35 5.30
CA ASN A 29 -3.89 -7.06 4.65
C ASN A 29 -3.19 -7.02 3.29
N ILE A 30 -3.87 -6.44 2.32
CA ILE A 30 -3.37 -6.15 0.98
C ILE A 30 -3.46 -4.63 0.81
N ASP A 31 -2.33 -3.95 0.60
CA ASP A 31 -2.26 -2.52 0.29
C ASP A 31 -1.64 -2.32 -1.09
N LEU A 32 -2.37 -1.69 -2.00
CA LEU A 32 -1.90 -1.26 -3.31
C LEU A 32 -1.74 0.25 -3.31
N SER A 33 -0.58 0.74 -3.73
CA SER A 33 -0.29 2.17 -3.88
C SER A 33 0.26 2.44 -5.29
N MET A 34 -0.32 3.40 -6.03
CA MET A 34 0.19 3.82 -7.34
C MET A 34 0.16 5.35 -7.51
N PRO A 35 1.20 5.97 -8.10
CA PRO A 35 1.23 7.40 -8.35
C PRO A 35 0.27 7.77 -9.50
N ILE A 36 -0.51 8.83 -9.30
CA ILE A 36 -1.39 9.41 -10.32
C ILE A 36 -0.64 10.52 -11.04
N HIS A 37 -0.57 10.41 -12.36
CA HIS A 37 0.00 11.41 -13.25
C HIS A 37 -1.06 11.98 -14.20
N ILE A 38 -1.22 13.29 -14.22
CA ILE A 38 -2.07 14.00 -15.19
C ILE A 38 -1.19 15.00 -15.94
N ALA A 39 -1.20 14.92 -17.28
CA ALA A 39 -0.37 15.77 -18.14
C ALA A 39 1.13 15.79 -17.73
N LYS A 40 1.69 14.61 -17.42
CA LYS A 40 3.08 14.42 -16.94
C LYS A 40 3.41 15.08 -15.59
N ARG A 41 2.41 15.60 -14.86
CA ARG A 41 2.56 16.11 -13.50
C ARG A 41 2.14 15.04 -12.48
N HIS A 42 2.90 14.86 -11.41
CA HIS A 42 2.52 14.01 -10.28
C HIS A 42 1.46 14.74 -9.44
N TRP A 43 0.29 14.13 -9.28
CA TRP A 43 -0.86 14.68 -8.56
C TRP A 43 -1.10 14.03 -7.19
N GLY A 44 -0.37 12.97 -6.88
CA GLY A 44 -0.50 12.21 -5.64
C GLY A 44 -0.52 10.71 -5.91
N CYS A 45 -1.03 9.93 -4.96
CA CYS A 45 -1.01 8.47 -4.99
C CYS A 45 -2.41 7.91 -4.74
N LEU A 46 -2.89 7.05 -5.63
CA LEU A 46 -4.07 6.22 -5.36
C LEU A 46 -3.65 5.10 -4.42
N ARG A 47 -4.43 4.88 -3.36
CA ARG A 47 -4.25 3.75 -2.44
C ARG A 47 -5.53 2.94 -2.33
N ALA A 48 -5.41 1.63 -2.43
CA ALA A 48 -6.50 0.69 -2.24
C ALA A 48 -6.05 -0.38 -1.23
N GLY A 49 -6.81 -0.52 -0.15
CA GLY A 49 -6.56 -1.50 0.90
C GLY A 49 -7.68 -2.54 0.96
N TYR A 50 -7.33 -3.81 1.18
CA TYR A 50 -8.27 -4.88 1.45
C TYR A 50 -7.82 -5.71 2.66
N VAL A 51 -8.77 -6.07 3.53
CA VAL A 51 -8.53 -6.90 4.72
C VAL A 51 -9.22 -8.24 4.50
N LEU A 52 -8.44 -9.31 4.49
CA LEU A 52 -8.94 -10.67 4.51
C LEU A 52 -9.29 -11.03 5.96
N LYS A 53 -10.58 -11.22 6.23
CA LYS A 53 -11.06 -11.90 7.43
C LYS A 53 -11.37 -13.35 7.06
N GLY A 54 -10.80 -14.29 7.79
CA GLY A 54 -11.20 -15.70 7.67
C GLY A 54 -12.68 -15.84 8.04
N ASN A 55 -13.44 -16.61 7.26
CA ASN A 55 -14.81 -16.95 7.61
C ASN A 55 -14.76 -17.82 8.88
N SER A 56 -15.13 -17.22 10.02
CA SER A 56 -15.40 -17.96 11.26
C SER A 56 -16.73 -18.71 11.16
#